data_AF-A0A7X8CZG8-F1
#
_entry.id   AF-A0A7X8CZG8-F1
#
_cell.length_a   1.000
_cell.length_b   1.000
_cell.length_c   1.000
_cell.angle_alpha   90.00
_cell.angle_beta   90.00
_cell.angle_gamma   90.00
#
_symmetry.space_group_name_H-M   'P 1'
#
loop_
_entity.id
_entity.type
_entity.pdbx_description
1 polymer ?
#
loop_
_entity_poly.entity_id
_entity_poly.type
_entity_poly.pdbx_seq_one_letter_code
_entity_poly.pdbx_strand_id
1 'polypeptide(L)' 'MNLGQLQASLERAARFDFVRSSGPGGQNVNKTSTKAVARVNLAELTGLSEAERDRVRSR' A
#
# COMPACT_ATOMS: atom_id res chain seq x y z
N MET A 1 16.89 -4.99 -9.28
CA MET A 1 16.04 -5.38 -8.12
C MET A 1 16.44 -6.73 -7.53
N ASN A 2 16.35 -6.87 -6.20
CA ASN A 2 16.29 -8.13 -5.46
C ASN A 2 14.86 -8.29 -4.91
N LEU A 3 14.10 -9.24 -5.48
CA LEU A 3 12.68 -9.38 -5.18
C LEU A 3 12.41 -9.84 -3.73
N GLY A 4 13.22 -10.75 -3.21
CA GLY A 4 13.05 -11.26 -1.83
C GLY A 4 13.28 -10.16 -0.79
N GLN A 5 14.30 -9.31 -0.99
CA GLN A 5 14.56 -8.17 -0.12
C GLN A 5 13.47 -7.09 -0.24
N LEU A 6 12.97 -6.86 -1.45
CA LEU A 6 11.89 -5.91 -1.68
C LEU A 6 10.60 -6.36 -1.00
N GLN A 7 10.22 -7.63 -1.15
CA GLN A 7 9.05 -8.20 -0.49
C GLN A 7 9.18 -8.08 1.04
N ALA A 8 10.31 -8.51 1.60
CA ALA A 8 10.52 -8.46 3.04
C ALA A 8 10.52 -7.02 3.59
N SER A 9 11.04 -6.04 2.85
CA SER A 9 10.99 -4.63 3.29
C SER A 9 9.59 -4.03 3.15
N LEU A 10 8.83 -4.38 2.11
CA LEU A 10 7.43 -3.97 1.97
C LEU A 10 6.56 -4.52 3.09
N GLU A 11 6.68 -5.80 3.43
CA GLU A 11 5.92 -6.43 4.52
C GLU A 11 6.15 -5.73 5.87
N ARG A 12 7.36 -5.20 6.11
CA ARG A 12 7.69 -4.49 7.35
C ARG A 12 7.30 -3.01 7.34
N ALA A 13 7.39 -2.34 6.20
CA ALA A 13 7.25 -0.88 6.10
C ALA A 13 5.87 -0.41 5.62
N ALA A 14 5.08 -1.28 4.99
CA ALA A 14 3.76 -0.93 4.49
C ALA A 14 2.77 -0.69 5.64
N ARG A 15 2.10 0.47 5.59
CA ARG A 15 1.01 0.83 6.49
C ARG A 15 -0.32 0.66 5.76
N PHE A 16 -1.27 -0.01 6.40
CA PHE A 16 -2.58 -0.31 5.84
C PHE A 16 -3.68 0.45 6.57
N ASP A 17 -4.49 1.19 5.81
CA ASP A 17 -5.70 1.84 6.27
C ASP A 17 -6.91 1.13 5.64
N PHE A 18 -7.80 0.57 6.46
CA PHE A 18 -9.02 -0.07 6.00
C PHE A 18 -10.19 0.89 6.15
N VAL A 19 -10.76 1.34 5.03
CA VAL A 19 -11.84 2.32 5.02
C VAL A 19 -13.18 1.61 4.96
N ARG A 20 -14.05 1.89 5.93
CA ARG A 20 -15.47 1.55 5.86
C ARG A 20 -16.19 2.68 5.14
N SER A 21 -16.84 2.36 4.02
CA SER A 21 -17.71 3.30 3.33
C SER A 21 -18.90 3.65 4.23
N SER A 22 -18.87 4.80 4.89
CA SER A 22 -20.05 5.40 5.51
C SER A 22 -20.93 6.01 4.43
N GLY A 23 -21.70 5.16 3.72
CA GLY A 23 -22.82 5.66 2.92
C GLY A 23 -23.85 6.32 3.87
N PRO A 24 -24.55 7.39 3.45
CA PRO A 24 -25.60 8.00 4.25
C PRO A 24 -26.65 6.92 4.58
N GLY A 25 -26.95 6.72 5.86
CA GLY A 25 -27.81 5.65 6.33
C GLY A 25 -29.20 5.70 5.69
N GLY A 26 -29.61 4.60 5.05
CA GLY A 26 -30.93 4.45 4.47
C GLY A 26 -31.05 3.14 3.71
N GLN A 27 -31.77 2.18 4.31
CA GLN A 27 -32.10 0.84 3.82
C GLN A 27 -30.98 -0.21 3.84
N ASN A 28 -31.38 -1.42 4.23
CA ASN A 28 -30.58 -2.58 4.58
C ASN A 28 -29.55 -2.97 3.50
N VAL A 29 -28.32 -2.46 3.59
CA VAL A 29 -27.20 -2.94 2.78
C VAL A 29 -26.14 -3.51 3.70
N ASN A 30 -26.02 -4.85 3.72
CA ASN A 30 -24.81 -5.54 4.20
C ASN A 30 -23.65 -5.20 3.25
N LYS A 31 -23.10 -3.98 3.36
CA LYS A 31 -21.97 -3.56 2.52
C LYS A 31 -20.68 -3.95 3.21
N THR A 32 -20.13 -5.10 2.85
CA THR A 32 -18.76 -5.49 3.23
C THR A 32 -17.79 -4.56 2.52
N SER A 33 -17.41 -3.47 3.18
CA SER A 33 -16.40 -2.55 2.66
C SER A 33 -15.03 -3.24 2.71
N THR A 34 -14.50 -3.65 1.55
CA THR A 34 -13.20 -4.35 1.42
C THR A 34 -12.06 -3.43 0.97
N LYS A 35 -12.26 -2.10 1.00
CA LYS A 35 -11.24 -1.15 0.55
C LYS A 35 -10.10 -1.06 1.58
N ALA A 36 -8.90 -1.43 1.14
CA ALA A 36 -7.65 -1.20 1.86
C ALA A 36 -6.79 -0.20 1.07
N VAL A 37 -6.15 0.72 1.79
CA VAL A 37 -5.16 1.66 1.26
C VAL A 37 -3.82 1.31 1.89
N ALA A 38 -2.81 1.01 1.07
CA ALA A 38 -1.45 0.76 1.54
C ALA A 38 -0.57 1.96 1.22
N ARG A 39 0.24 2.40 2.21
CA ARG A 39 1.21 3.48 2.06
C ARG A 39 2.57 3.00 2.55
N VAL A 40 3.63 3.34 1.82
CA VAL A 40 5.00 2.97 2.21
C VAL A 40 5.95 4.12 1.91
N ASN A 41 6.93 4.33 2.80
CA ASN A 41 8.00 5.28 2.57
C ASN A 41 9.06 4.65 1.68
N LEU A 42 9.25 5.19 0.47
CA LEU A 42 10.21 4.66 -0.49
C LEU A 42 11.64 4.61 0.05
N ALA A 43 12.00 5.52 0.96
CA ALA A 43 13.31 5.57 1.60
C ALA A 43 13.58 4.38 2.54
N GLU A 44 12.53 3.71 3.02
CA GLU A 44 12.63 2.55 3.92
C GLU A 44 12.70 1.22 3.14
N LEU A 45 12.53 1.26 1.80
CA LEU A 45 12.56 0.08 0.96
C LEU A 45 13.98 -0.34 0.55
N THR A 46 14.23 -1.63 0.68
CA THR A 46 15.46 -2.28 0.21
C THR A 46 15.15 -3.20 -0.96
N GLY A 47 16.17 -3.60 -1.72
CA GLY A 47 16.01 -4.47 -2.89
C GLY A 47 15.65 -3.76 -4.20
N LEU A 48 15.35 -2.45 -4.19
CA LEU A 48 15.32 -1.65 -5.42
C LEU A 48 16.74 -1.21 -5.81
N SER A 49 17.06 -1.27 -7.10
CA SER A 49 18.21 -0.55 -7.66
C SER A 49 17.93 0.95 -7.76
N GLU A 50 18.97 1.76 -7.90
CA GLU A 50 18.80 3.22 -7.96
C GLU A 50 17.93 3.64 -9.16
N ALA A 51 18.16 3.05 -10.33
CA ALA A 51 17.34 3.29 -11.52
C ALA A 51 15.86 2.87 -11.34
N GLU A 52 15.56 1.91 -10.46
CA GLU A 52 14.18 1.54 -10.12
C GLU A 52 13.57 2.54 -9.12
N ARG A 53 14.33 3.01 -8.13
CA ARG A 53 13.87 4.06 -7.21
C ARG A 53 13.56 5.36 -7.93
N ASP A 54 14.42 5.78 -8.85
CA ASP A 54 14.22 7.01 -9.63
C ASP A 54 12.98 6.92 -10.51
N ARG A 55 12.70 5.73 -11.08
CA ARG A 55 11.46 5.49 -11.85
C ARG A 55 10.20 5.56 -10.99
N VAL A 56 10.26 5.16 -9.72
CA VAL A 56 9.12 5.29 -8.82
C VAL A 56 8.93 6.73 -8.35
N ARG A 57 10.01 7.50 -8.15
CA ARG A 57 9.95 8.92 -7.77
C ARG A 57 9.48 9.84 -8.89
N SER A 58 9.71 9.47 -10.14
CA SER A 58 9.35 10.28 -11.33
C SER A 58 7.93 10.04 -11.85
N ARG A 59 7.14 9.20 -11.17
CA ARG A 59 5.71 8.99 -11.43
C ARG A 59 4.87 9.60 -10.32
#